data_AF-A0A846CDU9-F1
#
_entry.id   AF-A0A846CDU9-F1
#
_cell.length_a   1.000
_cell.length_b   1.000
_cell.length_c   1.000
_cell.angle_alpha   90.00
_cell.angle_beta   90.00
_cell.angle_gamma   90.00
#
_symmetry.space_group_name_H-M   'P 1'
#
loop_
_entity.id
_entity.type
_entity.pdbx_description
1 polymer ?
#
loop_
_entity_poly.entity_id
_entity_poly.type
_entity_poly.pdbx_seq_one_letter_code
_entity_poly.pdbx_strand_id
1 'polypeptide(L)'
;VVKIKNDNYSISISDTEEENLHSLRKEVKRVRYQMSLFTEFYGPTYEAYLKDMKELQEYLGDIQDSAVLREFMEKILQSNIEKVLPNLAMQLKQSREKALRKWQLLQRRYLNIQVRQNFRSELLRPVT
;
A
#
# COMPACT_ATOMS: atom_id res chain seq x y z
N VAL A 1 4.88 11.70 -6.95
CA VAL A 1 3.65 11.45 -6.14
C VAL A 1 2.65 10.81 -7.07
N VAL A 2 2.19 9.59 -6.78
CA VAL A 2 1.12 8.93 -7.57
C VAL A 2 -0.08 9.87 -7.60
N LYS A 3 -0.49 10.29 -8.79
CA LYS A 3 -1.55 11.27 -8.98
C LYS A 3 -2.84 10.48 -9.16
N ILE A 4 -3.52 10.18 -8.06
CA ILE A 4 -4.88 9.64 -8.15
C ILE A 4 -5.78 10.73 -8.73
N LYS A 5 -6.13 10.60 -10.01
CA LYS A 5 -7.18 11.40 -10.63
C LYS A 5 -8.50 10.95 -10.02
N ASN A 6 -9.15 11.87 -9.32
CA ASN A 6 -10.41 11.63 -8.64
C ASN A 6 -11.53 12.17 -9.52
N ASP A 7 -11.78 11.52 -10.65
CA ASP A 7 -12.97 11.78 -11.46
C ASP A 7 -14.09 10.90 -10.90
N ASN A 8 -15.29 11.48 -10.77
CA ASN A 8 -16.39 11.11 -9.86
C ASN A 8 -16.90 9.65 -9.77
N TYR A 9 -16.24 8.61 -10.30
CA TYR A 9 -16.63 7.21 -10.09
C TYR A 9 -15.53 6.13 -10.27
N SER A 10 -14.25 6.51 -10.39
CA SER A 10 -13.16 5.54 -10.56
C SER A 10 -11.77 6.12 -10.30
N ILE A 11 -11.00 5.49 -9.42
CA ILE A 11 -9.55 5.73 -9.31
C ILE A 11 -8.87 4.97 -10.46
N SER A 12 -8.36 5.71 -11.45
CA SER A 12 -7.50 5.16 -12.51
C SER A 12 -6.03 5.30 -12.12
N ILE A 13 -5.27 4.21 -12.24
CA ILE A 13 -3.83 4.13 -11.98
C ILE A 13 -3.18 3.69 -13.28
N SER A 14 -2.20 4.46 -13.76
CA SER A 14 -1.42 4.08 -14.94
C SER A 14 -0.46 2.93 -14.66
N ASP A 15 -0.03 2.19 -15.68
CA ASP A 15 0.94 1.09 -15.53
C ASP A 15 2.22 1.54 -14.80
N THR A 16 2.72 2.74 -15.12
CA THR A 16 3.87 3.33 -14.43
C THR A 16 3.58 3.57 -12.95
N GLU A 17 2.37 3.97 -12.59
CA GLU A 17 1.99 4.14 -11.18
C GLU A 17 1.84 2.80 -10.48
N GLU A 18 1.36 1.75 -11.16
CA GLU A 18 1.33 0.39 -10.61
C GLU A 18 2.74 -0.14 -10.33
N GLU A 19 3.68 0.03 -11.25
CA GLU A 19 5.08 -0.33 -11.05
C GLU A 19 5.72 0.44 -9.88
N ASN A 20 5.39 1.73 -9.74
CA ASN A 20 5.84 2.54 -8.62
C ASN A 20 5.26 2.04 -7.29
N LEU A 21 3.97 1.66 -7.24
CA LEU A 21 3.35 1.08 -6.05
C LEU A 21 3.96 -0.28 -5.69
N HIS A 22 4.22 -1.12 -6.69
CA HIS A 22 4.88 -2.41 -6.49
C HIS A 22 6.31 -2.24 -5.95
N SER A 23 7.07 -1.29 -6.50
CA SER A 23 8.41 -0.96 -6.03
C SER A 23 8.38 -0.40 -4.59
N LEU A 24 7.43 0.51 -4.30
CA LEU A 24 7.22 1.03 -2.95
C LEU A 24 6.90 -0.09 -1.96
N ARG A 25 6.07 -1.08 -2.35
CA ARG A 25 5.75 -2.23 -1.50
C ARG A 25 7.00 -3.02 -1.12
N LYS A 26 7.95 -3.21 -2.04
CA LYS A 26 9.23 -3.89 -1.74
C LYS A 26 10.02 -3.13 -0.68
N GLU A 27 10.09 -1.81 -0.79
CA GLU A 27 10.83 -0.99 0.17
C GLU A 27 10.14 -0.92 1.54
N VAL A 28 8.81 -0.82 1.59
CA VAL A 28 8.05 -0.91 2.84
C VAL A 28 8.30 -2.26 3.54
N LYS A 29 8.29 -3.38 2.78
CA LYS A 29 8.64 -4.70 3.33
C LYS A 29 10.04 -4.70 3.93
N ARG A 30 11.03 -4.16 3.22
CA ARG A 30 12.42 -4.09 3.66
C ARG A 30 12.55 -3.32 4.97
N VAL A 31 11.98 -2.12 5.04
CA VAL A 31 11.97 -1.28 6.25
C VAL A 31 11.29 -2.00 7.40
N ARG A 32 10.10 -2.56 7.18
CA ARG A 32 9.35 -3.30 8.21
C ARG A 32 10.14 -4.45 8.78
N TYR A 33 10.78 -5.26 7.93
CA TYR A 33 11.56 -6.41 8.38
C TYR A 33 12.79 -5.99 9.16
N GLN A 34 13.54 -4.98 8.68
CA GLN A 34 14.64 -4.42 9.45
C GLN A 34 14.15 -3.91 10.80
N MET A 35 13.05 -3.15 10.82
CA MET A 35 12.52 -2.61 12.07
C MET A 35 12.08 -3.70 13.05
N SER A 36 11.46 -4.77 12.54
CA SER A 36 10.98 -5.88 13.36
C SER A 36 12.11 -6.61 14.08
N LEU A 37 13.35 -6.54 13.58
CA LEU A 37 14.52 -7.18 14.21
C LEU A 37 15.05 -6.41 15.42
N PHE A 38 14.79 -5.11 15.52
CA PHE A 38 15.39 -4.26 16.55
C PHE A 38 14.39 -3.77 17.60
N THR A 39 13.16 -4.30 17.63
CA THR A 39 12.09 -3.81 18.52
C THR A 39 12.50 -3.75 19.99
N GLU A 40 13.37 -4.65 20.46
CA GLU A 40 13.87 -4.68 21.84
C GLU A 40 14.73 -3.47 22.22
N PHE A 41 15.28 -2.73 21.25
CA PHE A 41 16.15 -1.58 21.48
C PHE A 41 15.42 -0.22 21.41
N TYR A 42 14.12 -0.22 21.15
CA TYR A 42 13.35 1.01 20.91
C TYR A 42 12.07 1.07 21.74
N GLY A 43 11.52 2.28 21.87
CA GLY A 43 10.32 2.55 22.66
C GLY A 43 9.02 2.54 21.86
N PRO A 44 7.90 2.97 22.49
CA PRO A 44 6.56 2.94 21.89
C PRO A 44 6.41 3.73 20.58
N THR A 45 7.19 4.80 20.40
CA THR A 45 7.17 5.60 19.16
C THR A 45 7.64 4.77 17.97
N TYR A 46 8.68 3.98 18.14
CA TYR A 46 9.18 3.05 17.13
C TYR A 46 8.15 1.96 16.80
N GLU A 47 7.49 1.39 17.82
CA GLU A 47 6.43 0.40 17.61
C GLU A 47 5.25 0.99 16.83
N ALA A 48 4.89 2.26 17.07
CA ALA A 48 3.87 2.96 16.31
C ALA A 48 4.28 3.12 14.84
N TYR A 49 5.54 3.46 14.56
CA TYR A 49 6.05 3.48 13.18
C TYR A 49 6.09 2.09 12.54
N LEU A 50 6.46 1.05 13.29
CA LEU A 50 6.43 -0.32 12.80
C LEU A 50 4.99 -0.76 12.45
N LYS A 51 4.00 -0.33 13.24
CA LYS A 51 2.58 -0.54 12.94
C LYS A 51 2.18 0.17 11.64
N ASP A 52 2.55 1.43 11.45
CA ASP A 52 2.32 2.14 10.19
C ASP A 52 2.93 1.37 8.99
N MET A 53 4.15 0.83 9.13
CA MET A 53 4.79 0.03 8.07
C MET A 53 4.06 -1.28 7.78
N LYS A 54 3.49 -1.93 8.80
CA LYS A 54 2.61 -3.11 8.63
C LYS A 54 1.37 -2.74 7.83
N GLU A 55 0.68 -1.67 8.21
CA GLU A 55 -0.53 -1.20 7.53
C GLU A 55 -0.24 -0.75 6.08
N LEU A 56 0.85 -0.02 5.85
CA LEU A 56 1.29 0.35 4.50
C LEU A 56 1.53 -0.89 3.62
N GLN A 57 2.18 -1.91 4.17
CA GLN A 57 2.42 -3.15 3.43
C GLN A 57 1.12 -3.87 3.08
N GLU A 58 0.17 -3.95 4.01
CA GLU A 58 -1.14 -4.57 3.80
C GLU A 58 -1.90 -3.84 2.70
N TYR A 59 -2.04 -2.52 2.79
CA TYR A 59 -2.81 -1.76 1.80
C TYR A 59 -2.17 -1.81 0.40
N LEU A 60 -0.83 -1.77 0.32
CA LEU A 60 -0.12 -1.94 -0.96
C LEU A 60 -0.25 -3.37 -1.50
N GLY A 61 -0.34 -4.37 -0.62
CA GLY A 61 -0.64 -5.76 -0.97
C GLY A 61 -2.02 -5.88 -1.59
N ASP A 62 -3.05 -5.40 -0.90
CA ASP A 62 -4.44 -5.45 -1.37
C ASP A 62 -4.64 -4.80 -2.75
N ILE A 63 -3.95 -3.68 -3.01
CA ILE A 63 -3.98 -2.99 -4.31
C ILE A 63 -3.42 -3.90 -5.42
N GLN A 64 -2.26 -4.51 -5.17
CA GLN A 64 -1.59 -5.39 -6.14
C GLN A 64 -2.37 -6.70 -6.34
N ASP A 65 -2.81 -7.33 -5.24
CA ASP A 65 -3.50 -8.61 -5.27
C ASP A 65 -4.83 -8.51 -6.03
N SER A 66 -5.53 -7.38 -5.92
CA SER A 66 -6.75 -7.11 -6.70
C SER A 66 -6.48 -7.05 -8.22
N ALA A 67 -5.35 -6.48 -8.64
CA ALA A 67 -4.98 -6.42 -10.05
C ALA A 67 -4.55 -7.80 -10.59
N VAL A 68 -3.71 -8.51 -9.84
CA VAL A 68 -3.24 -9.86 -10.20
C VAL A 68 -4.41 -10.84 -10.26
N LEU A 69 -5.34 -10.78 -9.32
CA LEU A 69 -6.53 -11.66 -9.33
C LEU A 69 -7.44 -11.37 -10.53
N ARG A 70 -7.65 -10.09 -10.88
CA ARG A 70 -8.40 -9.71 -12.08
C ARG A 70 -7.76 -10.30 -13.34
N GLU A 71 -6.45 -10.07 -13.53
CA GLU A 71 -5.70 -10.57 -14.67
C GLU A 71 -5.73 -12.10 -14.75
N PHE A 72 -5.52 -12.78 -13.62
CA PHE A 72 -5.58 -14.24 -13.52
C PHE A 72 -6.95 -14.79 -13.95
N MET A 73 -8.04 -14.17 -13.50
CA MET A 73 -9.39 -14.58 -13.85
C MET A 73 -9.70 -14.33 -15.33
N GLU A 74 -9.30 -13.18 -15.87
CA GLU A 74 -9.48 -12.88 -17.31
C GLU A 74 -8.71 -13.85 -18.20
N LYS A 75 -7.51 -14.25 -17.77
CA LYS A 75 -6.70 -15.25 -18.46
C LYS A 75 -7.35 -16.64 -18.47
N ILE A 76 -7.91 -17.07 -17.33
CA ILE A 76 -8.56 -18.40 -17.22
C ILE A 76 -9.88 -18.43 -17.99
N LEU A 77 -10.69 -17.38 -17.87
CA LEU A 77 -12.00 -17.30 -18.50
C LEU A 77 -11.91 -16.96 -20.00
N GLN A 78 -10.72 -16.57 -20.48
CA GLN A 78 -10.48 -16.08 -21.85
C GLN A 78 -11.47 -14.97 -22.24
N SER A 79 -11.89 -14.19 -21.25
CA SER A 79 -12.96 -13.20 -21.36
C SER A 79 -12.84 -12.17 -20.26
N ASN A 80 -13.40 -10.98 -20.49
CA ASN A 80 -13.42 -9.91 -19.50
C ASN A 80 -14.34 -10.31 -18.33
N ILE A 81 -13.81 -10.20 -17.10
CA ILE A 81 -14.53 -10.60 -15.89
C ILE A 81 -15.81 -9.78 -15.65
N GLU A 82 -15.91 -8.56 -16.18
CA GLU A 82 -17.11 -7.72 -16.07
C GLU A 82 -18.29 -8.31 -16.84
N LYS A 83 -18.01 -9.10 -17.89
CA LYS A 83 -19.06 -9.77 -18.67
C LYS A 83 -19.47 -11.09 -18.04
N VAL A 84 -18.51 -11.87 -17.57
CA VAL A 84 -18.73 -13.25 -17.12
C VAL A 84 -19.10 -13.31 -15.63
N LEU A 85 -18.49 -12.45 -14.81
CA LEU A 85 -18.62 -12.42 -13.35
C LEU A 85 -18.77 -10.98 -12.83
N PRO A 86 -19.84 -10.25 -13.21
CA PRO A 86 -20.00 -8.83 -12.90
C PRO A 86 -19.98 -8.52 -11.40
N ASN A 87 -20.58 -9.38 -10.57
CA ASN A 87 -20.57 -9.21 -9.12
C ASN A 87 -19.17 -9.31 -8.53
N LEU A 88 -18.36 -10.26 -9.02
CA LEU A 88 -16.98 -10.40 -8.58
C LEU A 88 -16.13 -9.22 -9.04
N ALA A 89 -16.29 -8.79 -10.30
CA ALA A 89 -15.60 -7.61 -10.83
C ALA A 89 -15.91 -6.36 -9.99
N MET A 90 -17.17 -6.18 -9.59
CA MET A 90 -17.59 -5.10 -8.69
C MET A 90 -16.92 -5.21 -7.31
N GLN A 91 -16.87 -6.41 -6.71
CA GLN A 91 -16.22 -6.62 -5.41
C GLN A 91 -14.71 -6.35 -5.47
N LEU A 92 -14.03 -6.77 -6.53
CA LEU A 92 -12.60 -6.49 -6.73
C LEU A 92 -12.35 -4.98 -6.87
N LYS A 93 -13.19 -4.28 -7.64
CA LYS A 93 -13.11 -2.81 -7.77
C LYS A 93 -13.28 -2.12 -6.41
N GLN A 94 -14.30 -2.49 -5.65
CA GLN A 94 -14.57 -1.92 -4.32
C GLN A 94 -13.44 -2.20 -3.33
N SER A 95 -12.89 -3.42 -3.31
CA SER A 95 -11.76 -3.79 -2.47
C SER A 95 -10.53 -2.92 -2.78
N ARG A 96 -10.20 -2.79 -4.08
CA ARG A 96 -9.09 -1.96 -4.54
C ARG A 96 -9.27 -0.49 -4.17
N GLU A 97 -10.45 0.09 -4.38
CA GLU A 97 -10.74 1.48 -4.00
C GLU A 97 -10.60 1.72 -2.49
N LYS A 98 -11.06 0.77 -1.66
CA LYS A 98 -10.89 0.84 -0.21
C LYS A 98 -9.42 0.81 0.18
N ALA A 99 -8.63 -0.09 -0.41
CA ALA A 99 -7.20 -0.18 -0.17
C ALA A 99 -6.47 1.10 -0.59
N LEU A 100 -6.83 1.69 -1.74
CA LEU A 100 -6.27 2.96 -2.21
C LEU A 100 -6.56 4.12 -1.27
N ARG A 101 -7.80 4.24 -0.76
CA ARG A 101 -8.18 5.28 0.21
C ARG A 101 -7.37 5.15 1.50
N LYS A 102 -7.24 3.93 2.03
CA LYS A 102 -6.45 3.67 3.24
C LYS A 102 -4.96 4.00 3.02
N TRP A 103 -4.41 3.57 1.90
CA TRP A 103 -3.04 3.88 1.52
C TRP A 103 -2.81 5.39 1.37
N GLN A 104 -3.72 6.14 0.76
CA GLN A 104 -3.62 7.60 0.62
C GLN A 104 -3.49 8.32 1.98
N LEU A 105 -4.16 7.84 3.03
CA LEU A 105 -4.07 8.44 4.37
C LEU A 105 -2.64 8.35 4.91
N LEU A 106 -2.04 7.15 4.86
CA LEU A 106 -0.65 6.95 5.29
C LEU A 106 0.33 7.63 4.33
N GLN A 107 0.08 7.63 3.03
CA GLN A 107 0.89 8.34 2.05
C GLN A 107 0.99 9.84 2.41
N ARG A 108 -0.14 10.50 2.68
CA ARG A 108 -0.15 11.92 3.08
C ARG A 108 0.65 12.17 4.36
N ARG A 109 0.54 11.26 5.34
CA ARG A 109 1.32 11.31 6.58
C ARG A 109 2.82 11.28 6.30
N TYR A 110 3.32 10.36 5.47
CA TYR A 110 4.76 10.25 5.15
C TYR A 110 5.24 11.25 4.08
N LEU A 111 4.34 11.93 3.37
CA LEU A 111 4.67 13.09 2.55
C LEU A 111 4.91 14.36 3.39
N ASN A 112 4.49 14.39 4.65
CA ASN A 112 4.85 15.46 5.59
C ASN A 112 6.34 15.36 5.97
N ILE A 113 7.08 16.47 5.80
CA ILE A 113 8.52 16.53 6.09
C ILE A 113 8.84 16.27 7.56
N GLN A 114 8.02 16.79 8.48
CA GLN A 114 8.23 16.62 9.92
C GLN A 114 8.08 15.15 10.31
N VAL A 115 7.09 14.46 9.75
CA VAL A 115 6.90 13.02 10.01
C VAL A 115 8.11 12.22 9.52
N ARG A 116 8.65 12.53 8.34
CA ARG A 116 9.87 11.85 7.84
C ARG A 116 11.08 12.12 8.71
N GLN A 117 11.25 13.37 9.17
CA GLN A 117 12.35 13.74 10.06
C GLN A 117 12.24 13.04 11.41
N ASN A 118 11.04 13.01 12.01
CA ASN A 118 10.79 12.31 13.27
C ASN A 118 11.03 10.81 13.12
N PHE A 119 10.52 10.19 12.05
CA PHE A 119 10.74 8.77 11.79
C PHE A 119 12.24 8.46 11.65
N ARG A 120 12.98 9.26 10.87
CA ARG A 120 14.43 9.10 10.74
C ARG A 120 15.15 9.31 12.08
N SER A 121 14.74 10.29 12.87
CA SER A 121 15.34 10.55 14.18
C SER A 121 15.11 9.38 15.14
N GLU A 122 13.91 8.79 15.13
CA GLU A 122 13.58 7.63 15.95
C GLU A 122 14.49 6.44 15.59
N LEU A 123 14.67 6.16 14.30
CA LEU A 123 15.53 5.06 13.84
C LEU A 123 17.00 5.23 14.28
N LEU A 124 17.48 6.46 14.46
CA LEU A 124 18.87 6.75 14.82
C LEU A 124 19.13 6.81 16.33
N ARG A 125 18.09 6.72 17.17
CA ARG A 125 18.17 6.87 18.62
C ARG A 125 17.58 5.66 19.34
N PRO A 126 18.33 4.54 19.43
CA PRO A 126 17.94 3.44 20.30
C PRO A 126 17.90 3.92 21.76
N VAL A 127 17.08 3.27 22.59
CA VAL A 127 16.82 3.64 24.00
C VAL A 127 17.93 3.12 24.94
N THR A 128 19.04 2.63 24.37
CA THR A 128 20.16 2.03 25.13
C THR A 128 20.96 3.06 25.90
#